data_AF-A0A7K7Q4W6-F1
#
_entry.id   AF-A0A7K7Q4W6-F1
#
_cell.length_a   1.000
_cell.length_b   1.000
_cell.length_c   1.000
_cell.angle_alpha   90.00
_cell.angle_beta   90.00
_cell.angle_gamma   90.00
#
_symmetry.space_group_name_H-M   'P 1'
#
loop_
_entity.id
_entity.type
_entity.pdbx_description
1 polymer ?
#
loop_
_entity_poly.entity_id
_entity_poly.type
_entity_poly.pdbx_seq_one_letter_code
_entity_poly.pdbx_strand_id
1 'polypeptide(L)'
;VRRLLELHILKMVALYTVWVALEEVSVMNFLLVLLWTLAVPFCRFRHMASCLSTVWTCIIIVCKMLYQLEVVDPREYYSNCTQPFPNSTNLTPEELGNSTLYRGPVDPANWFGIRKGFPNWGYVK
;
A
#
# COMPACT_ATOMS: atom_id res chain seq x y z
N VAL A 1 0.82 -33.70 9.32
CA VAL A 1 1.20 -32.28 9.12
C VAL A 1 1.31 -31.88 7.64
N ARG A 2 2.12 -32.55 6.80
CA ARG A 2 2.30 -32.19 5.36
C ARG A 2 0.99 -32.03 4.57
N ARG A 3 0.08 -33.00 4.63
CA ARG A 3 -1.22 -32.94 3.92
C ARG A 3 -2.14 -31.82 4.41
N LEU A 4 -2.08 -31.46 5.69
CA LEU A 4 -2.84 -30.33 6.24
C LEU A 4 -2.28 -29.01 5.71
N LEU A 5 -0.94 -28.88 5.69
CA LEU A 5 -0.29 -27.69 5.16
C LEU A 5 -0.63 -27.49 3.67
N GLU A 6 -0.62 -28.56 2.88
CA GLU A 6 -0.98 -28.54 1.46
C GLU A 6 -2.40 -28.01 1.20
N LEU A 7 -3.37 -28.37 2.05
CA LEU A 7 -4.74 -27.90 1.92
C LEU A 7 -4.94 -26.45 2.44
N HIS A 8 -4.22 -26.07 3.49
CA HIS A 8 -4.43 -24.81 4.22
C HIS A 8 -3.48 -23.67 3.84
N ILE A 9 -2.37 -23.95 3.14
CA ILE A 9 -1.36 -22.94 2.80
C ILE A 9 -1.96 -21.74 2.06
N LEU A 10 -2.89 -21.99 1.12
CA LEU A 10 -3.55 -20.92 0.35
C LEU A 10 -4.37 -19.99 1.24
N LYS A 11 -5.08 -20.53 2.24
CA LYS A 11 -5.86 -19.72 3.17
C LYS A 11 -4.96 -18.88 4.07
N MET A 12 -3.83 -19.45 4.51
CA MET A 12 -2.85 -18.73 5.32
C MET A 12 -2.19 -17.60 4.53
N VAL A 13 -1.80 -17.85 3.27
CA VAL A 13 -1.22 -16.81 2.40
C VAL A 13 -2.24 -15.71 2.14
N ALA A 14 -3.49 -16.04 1.79
CA ALA A 14 -4.53 -15.03 1.59
C ALA A 14 -4.76 -14.17 2.85
N LEU A 15 -4.86 -14.81 4.02
CA LEU A 15 -5.06 -14.10 5.28
C LEU A 15 -3.86 -13.20 5.62
N TYR A 16 -2.64 -13.66 5.37
CA TYR A 16 -1.43 -12.86 5.56
C TYR A 16 -1.39 -11.66 4.59
N THR A 17 -1.74 -11.84 3.31
CA THR A 17 -1.77 -10.73 2.35
C THR A 17 -2.80 -9.66 2.71
N VAL A 18 -3.96 -10.07 3.24
CA VAL A 18 -4.98 -9.13 3.75
C VAL A 18 -4.47 -8.42 5.00
N TRP A 19 -3.81 -9.13 5.92
CA TRP A 19 -3.22 -8.52 7.11
C TRP A 19 -2.21 -7.43 6.75
N VAL A 20 -1.26 -7.73 5.84
CA VAL A 20 -0.26 -6.76 5.36
C VAL A 20 -0.92 -5.55 4.69
N ALA A 21 -1.98 -5.76 3.91
CA ALA A 21 -2.70 -4.67 3.27
C ALA A 21 -3.52 -3.78 4.23
N LEU A 22 -3.87 -4.30 5.42
CA LEU A 22 -4.50 -3.51 6.48
C LEU A 22 -3.48 -2.70 7.29
N GLU A 23 -2.27 -3.23 7.46
CA GLU A 23 -1.18 -2.54 8.14
C GLU A 23 -0.63 -1.38 7.28
N GLU A 24 -0.46 -1.60 5.98
CA GLU A 24 -0.11 -0.55 5.01
C GLU A 24 -1.17 -0.47 3.91
N VAL A 25 -2.16 0.41 4.11
CA VAL A 25 -3.21 0.66 3.12
C VAL A 25 -2.62 1.40 1.91
N SER A 26 -2.53 0.72 0.77
CA SER A 26 -1.99 1.29 -0.46
C SER A 26 -2.58 0.67 -1.72
N VAL A 27 -2.53 1.41 -2.83
CA VAL A 27 -2.97 0.92 -4.15
C VAL A 27 -2.16 -0.30 -4.59
N MET A 28 -0.85 -0.31 -4.30
CA MET A 28 0.03 -1.43 -4.67
C MET A 28 -0.35 -2.72 -3.94
N ASN A 29 -0.71 -2.64 -2.65
CA ASN A 29 -1.14 -3.78 -1.84
C ASN A 29 -2.56 -4.23 -2.21
N PHE A 30 -3.43 -3.32 -2.63
CA PHE A 30 -4.79 -3.66 -3.06
C PHE A 30 -4.82 -4.68 -4.20
N LEU A 31 -3.87 -4.59 -5.15
CA LEU A 31 -3.77 -5.56 -6.25
C LEU A 31 -3.45 -6.98 -5.75
N LEU A 32 -2.62 -7.13 -4.72
CA LEU A 32 -2.37 -8.42 -4.08
C LEU A 32 -3.62 -8.97 -3.42
N VAL A 33 -4.37 -8.13 -2.69
CA VAL A 33 -5.64 -8.53 -2.07
C VAL A 33 -6.65 -8.98 -3.14
N LEU A 34 -6.75 -8.26 -4.26
CA LEU A 34 -7.63 -8.63 -5.36
C LEU A 34 -7.25 -9.99 -5.97
N LEU A 35 -5.95 -10.20 -6.24
CA LEU A 35 -5.42 -11.47 -6.76
C LEU A 35 -5.79 -12.64 -5.84
N TRP A 36 -5.60 -12.48 -4.52
CA TRP A 36 -5.85 -13.55 -3.56
C TRP A 36 -7.32 -13.77 -3.21
N THR A 37 -8.14 -12.72 -3.18
CA THR A 37 -9.60 -12.85 -2.99
C THR A 37 -10.26 -13.59 -4.14
N LEU A 38 -9.74 -13.45 -5.37
CA LEU A 38 -10.19 -14.23 -6.54
C LEU A 38 -9.60 -15.66 -6.55
N ALA A 39 -8.35 -15.84 -6.13
CA ALA A 39 -7.71 -17.17 -6.13
C ALA A 39 -8.29 -18.16 -5.11
N VAL A 40 -8.84 -17.66 -4.00
CA VAL A 40 -9.47 -18.50 -2.95
C VAL A 40 -10.69 -19.28 -3.48
N PRO A 41 -11.72 -18.64 -4.09
CA PRO A 41 -12.87 -19.34 -4.67
C PRO A 41 -12.53 -20.06 -5.98
N PHE A 42 -11.65 -19.51 -6.83
CA PHE A 42 -11.38 -20.09 -8.15
C PHE A 42 -10.08 -20.91 -8.18
N CYS A 43 -10.20 -22.23 -8.00
CA CYS A 43 -9.05 -23.13 -7.90
C CYS A 43 -8.09 -23.09 -9.10
N ARG A 44 -8.59 -22.84 -10.32
CA ARG A 44 -7.78 -22.80 -11.55
C ARG A 44 -6.80 -21.61 -11.58
N PHE A 45 -7.14 -20.52 -10.90
CA PHE A 45 -6.32 -19.30 -10.89
C PHE A 45 -5.22 -19.31 -9.82
N ARG A 46 -5.21 -20.29 -8.91
CA ARG A 46 -4.26 -20.34 -7.78
C ARG A 46 -2.80 -20.31 -8.21
N HIS A 47 -2.44 -21.11 -9.22
CA HIS A 47 -1.07 -21.15 -9.72
C HIS A 47 -0.67 -19.82 -10.38
N MET A 48 -1.57 -19.24 -11.18
CA MET A 48 -1.34 -17.96 -11.84
C MET A 48 -1.24 -16.81 -10.84
N ALA A 49 -2.13 -16.78 -9.83
CA ALA A 49 -2.14 -15.77 -8.78
C ALA A 49 -0.85 -15.80 -7.96
N SER A 50 -0.31 -16.99 -7.67
CA SER A 50 0.99 -17.13 -7.01
C SER A 50 2.10 -16.47 -7.84
N CYS A 51 2.25 -16.86 -9.10
CA CYS A 51 3.28 -16.29 -9.99
C CYS A 51 3.13 -14.78 -10.19
N LEU A 52 1.91 -14.29 -10.39
CA LEU A 52 1.64 -12.85 -10.51
C LEU A 52 1.94 -12.11 -9.20
N SER A 53 1.59 -12.70 -8.06
CA SER A 53 1.88 -12.10 -6.75
C SER A 53 3.38 -12.01 -6.48
N THR A 54 4.19 -13.02 -6.86
CA THR A 54 5.63 -12.95 -6.66
C THR A 54 6.27 -11.86 -7.52
N VAL A 55 5.91 -11.78 -8.81
CA VAL A 55 6.39 -10.73 -9.70
C VAL A 55 5.97 -9.35 -9.18
N TRP A 56 4.72 -9.21 -8.75
CA TRP A 56 4.20 -7.93 -8.23
C TRP A 56 4.88 -7.51 -6.94
N THR A 57 5.08 -8.42 -5.99
CA THR A 57 5.82 -8.14 -4.75
C THR A 57 7.26 -7.73 -5.06
N CYS A 58 7.93 -8.38 -6.02
CA CYS A 58 9.26 -7.95 -6.47
C CYS A 58 9.25 -6.51 -7.00
N ILE A 59 8.25 -6.14 -7.81
CA ILE A 59 8.08 -4.76 -8.29
C ILE A 59 7.91 -3.79 -7.12
N ILE A 60 7.05 -4.11 -6.14
CA ILE A 60 6.85 -3.27 -4.94
C ILE A 60 8.17 -3.07 -4.19
N ILE A 61 8.91 -4.15 -3.95
CA ILE A 61 10.20 -4.10 -3.22
C ILE A 61 11.19 -3.21 -3.97
N VAL A 62 11.35 -3.41 -5.29
CA VAL A 62 12.27 -2.59 -6.11
C VAL A 62 11.85 -1.13 -6.09
N CYS A 63 10.57 -0.82 -6.25
CA CYS A 63 10.05 0.55 -6.17
C CYS A 63 10.31 1.19 -4.80
N LYS A 64 10.02 0.47 -3.70
CA LYS A 64 10.29 0.95 -2.34
C LYS A 64 11.78 1.22 -2.11
N MET A 65 12.66 0.33 -2.59
CA MET A 65 14.12 0.49 -2.46
C MET A 65 14.66 1.66 -3.28
N LEU A 66 14.21 1.81 -4.54
CA LEU A 66 14.61 2.93 -5.39
C LEU A 66 14.19 4.28 -4.81
N TYR A 67 13.00 4.36 -4.19
CA TYR A 67 12.53 5.59 -3.56
C TYR A 67 13.32 6.00 -2.31
N GLN A 68 14.05 5.07 -1.67
CA GLN A 68 14.93 5.41 -0.54
C GLN A 68 16.24 6.07 -0.99
N LEU A 69 16.58 6.08 -2.29
CA LEU A 69 17.81 6.70 -2.77
C LEU A 69 17.82 8.22 -2.48
N GLU A 70 19.00 8.77 -2.24
CA GLU A 70 19.17 10.20 -1.94
C GLU A 70 18.74 11.10 -3.10
N VAL A 71 18.87 10.62 -4.35
CA VAL A 71 18.48 11.33 -5.57
C VAL A 71 16.98 11.68 -5.64
N VAL A 72 16.13 10.93 -4.93
CA VAL A 72 14.69 11.20 -4.89
C VAL A 72 14.40 12.12 -3.71
N ASP A 73 14.27 13.44 -3.94
CA ASP A 73 13.86 14.38 -2.89
C ASP A 73 12.33 14.54 -2.89
N PRO A 74 11.61 14.10 -1.83
CA PRO A 74 10.16 14.30 -1.72
C PRO A 74 9.75 15.78 -1.80
N ARG A 75 10.66 16.70 -1.45
CA ARG A 75 10.39 18.15 -1.46
C ARG A 75 10.04 18.70 -2.83
N GLU A 76 10.54 18.09 -3.90
CA GLU A 76 10.25 18.50 -5.27
C GLU A 76 8.86 18.07 -5.74
N TYR A 77 8.29 17.02 -5.13
CA TYR A 77 7.02 16.40 -5.55
C TYR A 77 5.86 16.71 -4.60
N TYR A 78 6.13 17.29 -3.44
CA TYR A 78 5.08 17.68 -2.51
C TYR A 78 4.12 18.68 -3.13
N SER A 79 2.84 18.37 -3.04
CA SER A 79 1.77 19.28 -3.43
C SER A 79 1.17 19.93 -2.18
N ASN A 80 1.16 21.25 -2.13
CA ASN A 80 0.52 21.99 -1.05
C ASN A 80 -0.94 22.28 -1.44
N CYS A 81 -1.89 21.73 -0.67
CA CYS A 81 -3.31 21.97 -0.91
C CYS A 81 -3.72 23.31 -0.27
N THR A 82 -4.20 24.25 -1.08
CA THR A 82 -4.73 25.53 -0.58
C THR A 82 -6.02 25.31 0.20
N GLN A 83 -6.12 25.87 1.40
CA GLN A 83 -7.33 25.77 2.21
C GLN A 83 -8.55 26.40 1.49
N PRO A 84 -9.69 25.69 1.42
CA PRO A 84 -10.91 26.22 0.84
C PRO A 84 -11.49 27.36 1.69
N PHE A 85 -12.33 28.19 1.07
CA PHE A 85 -13.07 29.21 1.80
C PHE A 85 -14.05 28.58 2.80
N PRO A 86 -14.31 29.23 3.95
CA PRO A 86 -15.14 28.67 5.02
C PRO A 86 -16.59 28.34 4.60
N ASN A 87 -17.11 28.98 3.54
CA ASN A 87 -18.46 28.74 3.03
C ASN A 87 -18.52 27.66 1.93
N SER A 88 -17.38 27.09 1.53
CA SER A 88 -17.31 26.11 0.44
C SER A 88 -17.40 24.67 0.95
N THR A 89 -17.16 24.43 2.24
CA THR A 89 -17.14 23.10 2.85
C THR A 89 -17.96 23.07 4.14
N ASN A 90 -18.62 21.95 4.43
CA ASN A 90 -19.35 21.73 5.70
C ASN A 90 -18.44 21.42 6.90
N LEU A 91 -17.12 21.56 6.76
CA LEU A 91 -16.14 21.27 7.81
C LEU A 91 -15.82 22.53 8.61
N THR A 92 -15.65 22.37 9.92
CA THR A 92 -15.15 23.47 10.76
C THR A 92 -13.67 23.77 10.43
N PRO A 93 -13.17 25.00 10.70
CA PRO A 93 -11.77 25.34 10.46
C PRO A 93 -10.79 24.43 11.20
N GLU A 94 -11.16 23.96 12.39
CA GLU A 94 -10.34 23.05 13.21
C GLU A 94 -10.29 21.63 12.61
N GLU A 95 -11.42 21.11 12.14
CA GLU A 95 -11.47 19.81 11.43
C GLU A 95 -10.72 19.86 10.10
N LEU A 96 -10.81 21.00 9.40
CA LEU A 96 -10.09 21.23 8.16
C LEU A 96 -8.57 21.20 8.41
N GLY A 97 -8.09 21.90 9.43
CA GLY A 97 -6.67 21.91 9.81
C GLY A 97 -6.14 20.55 10.28
N ASN A 98 -7.01 19.70 10.84
CA ASN A 98 -6.67 18.33 11.24
C ASN A 98 -6.77 17.29 10.11
N SER A 99 -7.34 17.65 8.96
CA SER A 99 -7.49 16.76 7.82
C SER A 99 -6.14 16.40 7.18
N THR A 100 -6.08 15.24 6.52
CA THR A 100 -4.86 14.76 5.84
C THR A 100 -4.39 15.68 4.72
N LEU A 101 -5.30 16.40 4.06
CA LEU A 101 -5.00 17.26 2.92
C LEU A 101 -4.48 18.64 3.33
N TYR A 102 -5.00 19.21 4.41
CA TYR A 102 -4.71 20.61 4.78
C TYR A 102 -3.82 20.75 6.01
N ARG A 103 -3.43 19.65 6.67
CA ARG A 103 -2.47 19.66 7.78
C ARG A 103 -1.03 19.96 7.33
N GLY A 104 -0.68 19.63 6.08
CA GLY A 104 0.67 19.82 5.56
C GLY A 104 0.80 19.42 4.08
N PRO A 105 2.00 19.57 3.51
CA PRO A 105 2.28 19.15 2.14
C PRO A 105 2.04 17.65 1.95
N VAL A 106 1.34 17.29 0.87
CA VAL A 106 0.94 15.91 0.57
C VAL A 106 1.90 15.31 -0.45
N ASP A 107 2.42 14.12 -0.15
CA ASP A 107 3.15 13.30 -1.12
C ASP A 107 2.16 12.48 -1.96
N PRO A 108 2.07 12.70 -3.28
CA PRO A 108 1.25 11.85 -4.13
C PRO A 108 1.70 10.38 -4.14
N ALA A 109 2.99 10.10 -3.93
CA ALA A 109 3.53 8.73 -3.88
C ALA A 109 3.03 7.95 -2.66
N ASN A 110 2.70 8.64 -1.56
CA ASN A 110 2.20 8.01 -0.35
C ASN A 110 0.86 7.29 -0.59
N TRP A 111 0.03 7.76 -1.53
CA TRP A 111 -1.22 7.09 -1.93
C TRP A 111 -0.95 5.71 -2.57
N PHE A 112 0.14 5.60 -3.32
CA PHE A 112 0.60 4.33 -3.88
C PHE A 112 1.32 3.45 -2.86
N GLY A 113 1.48 3.90 -1.61
CA GLY A 113 2.16 3.16 -0.55
C GLY A 113 3.67 3.26 -0.61
N ILE A 114 4.20 4.29 -1.29
CA ILE A 114 5.62 4.59 -1.37
C ILE A 114 5.89 5.81 -0.49
N ARG A 115 6.70 5.64 0.54
CA ARG A 115 7.13 6.72 1.44
C ARG A 115 8.63 6.64 1.68
N LYS A 116 9.26 7.80 1.82
CA LYS A 116 10.65 7.90 2.26
C LYS A 116 10.66 7.82 3.78
N GLY A 117 11.36 6.84 4.35
CA GLY A 117 11.28 6.56 5.78
C GLY A 117 12.56 5.95 6.32
N PHE A 118 12.91 6.30 7.55
CA PHE A 118 14.06 5.77 8.26
C PHE A 118 13.56 5.04 9.52
N PRO A 119 14.01 3.80 9.82
CA PRO A 119 15.04 3.01 9.16
C PRO A 119 14.56 2.25 7.91
N ASN A 120 15.42 2.18 6.88
CA ASN A 120 15.07 1.64 5.56
C ASN A 120 14.64 0.15 5.58
N TRP A 121 15.19 -0.66 6.49
CA TRP A 121 14.94 -2.11 6.52
C TRP A 121 13.59 -2.50 7.14
N GLY A 122 13.07 -1.69 8.06
CA GLY A 122 11.78 -1.96 8.71
C GLY A 122 10.59 -1.76 7.78
N TYR A 123 10.75 -0.96 6.71
CA TYR A 123 9.67 -0.56 5.80
C TYR A 123 9.45 -1.53 4.62
N VAL A 124 10.43 -2.39 4.34
CA VAL A 124 10.37 -3.37 3.24
C VAL A 124 9.95 -4.77 3.73
N LYS A 125 9.99 -5.02 5.04
CA LYS A 125 9.68 -6.30 5.67
C LYS A 125 8.18 -6.52 5.83
#